data_AF-A0A535EEK3-F1
#
_entry.id   AF-A0A535EEK3-F1
#
_cell.length_a   1.000
_cell.length_b   1.000
_cell.length_c   1.000
_cell.angle_alpha   90.00
_cell.angle_beta   90.00
_cell.angle_gamma   90.00
#
_symmetry.space_group_name_H-M   'P 1'
#
loop_
_entity.id
_entity.type
_entity.pdbx_description
1 polymer ?
#
loop_
_entity_poly.entity_id
_entity_poly.type
_entity_poly.pdbx_seq_one_letter_code
_entity_poly.pdbx_strand_id
1 'polypeptide(L)'
;MRPIAALIGALVLAVSCTGAAPVATTPATGWSMFRGDLTRDGNPPGATLTRDQLKHYKLKWSHTLNGAVDGTPIVVNGLVYAASFGGRLDAFHLDDGAQVWSDDGLGAI
;
A
#
# COMPACT_ATOMS: atom_id res chain seq x y z
N MET A 1 51.00 19.23 43.83
CA MET A 1 49.75 18.44 43.75
C MET A 1 48.61 19.43 43.61
N ARG A 2 47.82 19.35 42.51
CA ARG A 2 46.75 20.32 42.15
C ARG A 2 45.40 19.84 42.68
N PRO A 3 44.45 20.74 42.96
CA PRO A 3 43.05 20.44 42.68
C PRO A 3 42.42 21.41 41.68
N ILE A 4 41.52 20.85 40.89
CA ILE A 4 40.91 21.36 39.67
C ILE A 4 39.62 22.12 40.05
N ALA A 5 39.45 23.33 39.54
CA ALA A 5 38.19 24.07 39.60
C ALA A 5 37.23 23.54 38.52
N ALA A 6 36.05 23.09 38.91
CA ALA A 6 34.99 22.67 37.99
C ALA A 6 34.04 23.86 37.73
N LEU A 7 34.06 24.39 36.51
CA LEU A 7 33.02 25.29 36.01
C LEU A 7 31.80 24.44 35.61
N ILE A 8 30.65 24.71 36.22
CA ILE A 8 29.35 24.19 35.77
C ILE A 8 28.76 25.21 34.79
N GLY A 9 28.81 24.91 33.50
CA GLY A 9 28.09 25.64 32.46
C GLY A 9 26.70 25.04 32.27
N ALA A 10 25.64 25.80 32.58
CA ALA A 10 24.27 25.40 32.30
C ALA A 10 23.94 25.67 30.81
N LEU A 11 23.76 24.60 30.04
CA LEU A 11 23.29 24.65 28.65
C LEU A 11 21.75 24.66 28.64
N VAL A 12 21.15 25.81 28.35
CA VAL A 12 19.70 25.91 28.11
C VAL A 12 19.44 25.52 26.65
N LEU A 13 18.86 24.34 26.43
CA LEU A 13 18.36 23.91 25.13
C LEU A 13 16.97 24.52 24.90
N ALA A 14 16.90 25.53 24.05
CA ALA A 14 15.62 26.04 23.55
C ALA A 14 15.02 24.99 22.60
N VAL A 15 13.93 24.34 23.02
CA VAL A 15 13.13 23.47 22.16
C VAL A 15 12.27 24.35 21.26
N SER A 16 12.67 24.49 19.99
CA SER A 16 11.82 25.10 18.98
C SER A 16 10.84 24.05 18.46
N CYS A 17 9.54 24.24 18.72
CA CYS A 17 8.49 23.45 18.08
C CYS A 17 8.47 23.76 16.58
N THR A 18 9.09 22.90 15.78
CA THR A 18 8.98 22.95 14.32
C THR A 18 7.56 22.58 13.92
N GLY A 19 6.86 23.52 13.25
CA GLY A 19 5.53 23.29 12.69
C GLY A 19 5.51 22.09 11.75
N ALA A 20 4.41 21.33 11.79
CA ALA A 20 4.20 20.20 10.90
C ALA A 20 4.31 20.67 9.44
N ALA A 21 5.29 20.13 8.71
CA ALA A 21 5.39 20.34 7.28
C ALA A 21 4.08 19.86 6.62
N PRO A 22 3.57 20.55 5.59
CA PRO A 22 2.41 20.05 4.85
C PRO A 22 2.76 18.66 4.31
N VAL A 23 1.97 17.66 4.69
CA VAL A 23 2.12 16.31 4.16
C VAL A 23 1.81 16.42 2.68
N ALA A 24 2.84 16.28 1.84
CA ALA A 24 2.64 16.19 0.40
C ALA A 24 1.79 14.95 0.13
N THR A 25 0.52 15.15 -0.26
CA THR A 25 -0.31 14.09 -0.84
C THR A 25 0.26 13.77 -2.22
N THR A 26 1.22 12.86 -2.28
CA THR A 26 1.57 12.18 -3.52
C THR A 26 0.27 11.58 -4.07
N PRO A 27 -0.14 11.88 -5.32
CA PRO A 27 -1.27 11.19 -5.94
C PRO A 27 -1.02 9.70 -5.78
N ALA A 28 -1.98 8.96 -5.22
CA ALA A 28 -1.84 7.52 -5.03
C ALA A 28 -1.49 6.90 -6.39
N THR A 29 -0.22 6.55 -6.56
CA THR A 29 0.27 5.93 -7.78
C THR A 29 -0.09 4.47 -7.65
N GLY A 30 -1.31 4.11 -8.04
CA GLY A 30 -1.83 2.74 -7.94
C GLY A 30 -3.29 2.67 -7.48
N TRP A 31 -3.77 1.44 -7.35
CA TRP A 31 -5.12 1.10 -6.89
C TRP A 31 -5.06 0.79 -5.38
N SER A 32 -4.76 1.81 -4.56
CA SER A 32 -4.33 1.60 -3.16
C SER A 32 -5.46 1.32 -2.17
N MET A 33 -6.72 1.36 -2.61
CA MET A 33 -7.87 1.15 -1.74
C MET A 33 -9.08 0.57 -2.50
N PHE A 34 -10.15 0.28 -1.75
CA PHE A 34 -11.41 -0.18 -2.33
C PHE A 34 -11.85 0.74 -3.48
N ARG A 35 -12.01 0.14 -4.66
CA ARG A 35 -12.38 0.83 -5.91
C ARG A 35 -11.46 2.00 -6.30
N GLY A 36 -10.19 1.92 -5.93
CA GLY A 36 -9.10 2.72 -6.50
C GLY A 36 -8.86 4.04 -5.77
N ASP A 37 -9.92 4.79 -5.50
CA ASP A 37 -9.82 6.12 -4.87
C ASP A 37 -11.03 6.45 -3.97
N LEU A 38 -11.09 7.70 -3.48
CA LEU A 38 -12.15 8.17 -2.59
C LEU A 38 -13.53 8.27 -3.24
N THR A 39 -13.62 8.28 -4.58
CA THR A 39 -14.90 8.28 -5.30
C THR A 39 -15.56 6.90 -5.24
N ARG A 40 -14.75 5.84 -5.12
CA ARG A 40 -15.18 4.44 -5.02
C ARG A 40 -16.13 4.02 -6.16
N ASP A 41 -15.89 4.49 -7.37
CA ASP A 41 -16.65 4.12 -8.56
C ASP A 41 -15.96 3.02 -9.40
N GLY A 42 -14.67 2.76 -9.15
CA GLY A 42 -13.88 1.80 -9.92
C GLY A 42 -13.50 2.32 -11.31
N ASN A 43 -13.53 3.63 -11.54
CA ASN A 43 -13.19 4.26 -12.80
C ASN A 43 -12.03 5.26 -12.58
N PRO A 44 -10.78 4.86 -12.86
CA PRO A 44 -9.65 5.75 -12.64
C PRO A 44 -9.70 6.92 -13.64
N PRO A 45 -9.38 8.17 -13.22
CA PRO A 45 -9.40 9.34 -14.09
C PRO A 45 -8.56 9.22 -15.37
N GLY A 46 -7.56 8.32 -15.38
CA GLY A 46 -6.69 8.03 -16.51
C GLY A 46 -7.00 6.72 -17.25
N ALA A 47 -8.21 6.18 -17.17
CA ALA A 47 -8.57 4.97 -17.91
C ALA A 47 -8.43 5.16 -19.44
N THR A 48 -7.52 4.41 -20.08
CA THR A 48 -7.24 4.56 -21.53
C THR A 48 -7.64 3.35 -22.38
N LEU A 49 -8.17 2.27 -21.79
CA LEU A 49 -8.45 1.03 -22.51
C LEU A 49 -9.65 1.17 -23.45
N THR A 50 -9.46 0.81 -24.72
CA THR A 50 -10.52 0.78 -25.75
C THR A 50 -10.93 -0.65 -26.08
N ARG A 51 -12.13 -0.83 -26.66
CA ARG A 51 -12.62 -2.16 -27.10
C ARG A 51 -11.70 -2.84 -28.12
N ASP A 52 -11.05 -2.07 -28.98
CA ASP A 52 -10.13 -2.63 -29.97
C ASP A 52 -8.83 -3.10 -29.32
N GLN A 53 -8.31 -2.37 -28.33
CA GLN A 53 -7.15 -2.80 -27.56
C GLN A 53 -7.41 -4.14 -26.86
N LEU A 54 -8.59 -4.32 -26.25
CA LEU A 54 -8.97 -5.55 -25.52
C LEU A 54 -8.84 -6.83 -26.36
N LYS A 55 -8.95 -6.76 -27.69
CA LYS A 55 -8.80 -7.92 -28.60
C LYS A 55 -7.39 -8.54 -28.56
N HIS A 56 -6.41 -7.79 -28.08
CA HIS A 56 -5.01 -8.21 -28.02
C HIS A 56 -4.55 -8.62 -26.62
N TYR A 57 -5.39 -8.45 -25.60
CA TYR A 57 -5.07 -8.87 -24.24
C TYR A 57 -5.38 -10.35 -24.05
N LYS A 58 -4.54 -11.01 -23.26
CA LYS A 58 -4.71 -12.39 -22.82
C LYS A 58 -4.41 -12.48 -21.33
N LEU A 59 -4.91 -13.53 -20.69
CA LEU A 59 -4.57 -13.82 -19.29
C LEU A 59 -3.05 -13.88 -19.14
N LYS A 60 -2.50 -13.08 -18.21
CA LYS A 60 -1.05 -13.06 -17.92
C LYS A 60 -0.69 -14.11 -16.87
N TRP A 61 -1.44 -14.14 -15.77
CA TRP A 61 -1.31 -15.09 -14.66
C TRP A 61 -2.64 -15.19 -13.91
N SER A 62 -2.83 -16.26 -13.14
CA SER A 62 -4.02 -16.48 -12.31
C SER A 62 -3.72 -17.31 -11.06
N HIS A 63 -4.49 -17.10 -10.00
CA HIS A 63 -4.43 -17.87 -8.76
C HIS A 63 -5.82 -18.32 -8.30
N THR A 64 -5.88 -19.44 -7.60
CA THR A 64 -7.08 -19.91 -6.90
C THR A 64 -6.93 -19.60 -5.42
N LEU A 65 -7.87 -18.81 -4.87
CA LEU A 65 -7.92 -18.54 -3.44
C LEU A 65 -8.80 -19.57 -2.71
N ASN A 66 -8.80 -19.57 -1.37
CA ASN A 66 -9.55 -20.51 -0.54
C ASN A 66 -11.02 -20.14 -0.31
N GLY A 67 -11.55 -19.17 -1.03
CA GLY A 67 -12.92 -18.73 -0.89
C GLY A 67 -13.33 -17.78 -2.00
N ALA A 68 -14.60 -17.38 -1.94
CA ALA A 68 -15.13 -16.36 -2.85
C ALA A 68 -14.37 -15.04 -2.68
N VAL A 69 -14.21 -14.31 -3.78
CA VAL A 69 -13.56 -13.00 -3.80
C VAL A 69 -14.60 -11.99 -4.25
N ASP A 70 -15.12 -11.21 -3.29
CA ASP A 70 -16.09 -10.13 -3.54
C ASP A 70 -15.48 -8.74 -3.28
N GLY A 71 -14.30 -8.72 -2.65
CA GLY A 71 -13.49 -7.53 -2.46
C GLY A 71 -12.78 -7.05 -3.73
N THR A 72 -12.42 -5.77 -3.76
CA THR A 72 -11.55 -5.22 -4.82
C THR A 72 -10.08 -5.43 -4.44
N PRO A 73 -9.24 -6.05 -5.29
CA PRO A 73 -7.81 -6.15 -5.02
C PRO A 73 -7.14 -4.79 -4.88
N ILE A 74 -6.11 -4.71 -4.05
CA ILE A 74 -5.26 -3.52 -3.89
C ILE A 74 -4.00 -3.72 -4.72
N VAL A 75 -3.63 -2.72 -5.53
CA VAL A 75 -2.39 -2.74 -6.33
C VAL A 75 -1.54 -1.53 -5.99
N VAL A 76 -0.41 -1.76 -5.33
CA VAL A 76 0.50 -0.68 -4.90
C VAL A 76 1.92 -1.23 -4.76
N ASN A 77 2.92 -0.42 -5.10
CA ASN A 77 4.34 -0.76 -4.99
C ASN A 77 4.73 -2.09 -5.67
N GLY A 78 4.14 -2.40 -6.84
CA GLY A 78 4.43 -3.62 -7.59
C GLY A 78 3.83 -4.91 -7.02
N LEU A 79 2.93 -4.79 -6.03
CA LEU A 79 2.25 -5.91 -5.41
C LEU A 79 0.74 -5.83 -5.61
N VAL A 80 0.11 -7.00 -5.71
CA VAL A 80 -1.34 -7.21 -5.72
C VAL A 80 -1.73 -7.90 -4.42
N TYR A 81 -2.66 -7.31 -3.67
CA TYR A 81 -3.21 -7.90 -2.44
C TYR A 81 -4.66 -8.29 -2.69
N ALA A 82 -5.03 -9.53 -2.37
CA ALA A 82 -6.37 -10.06 -2.55
C ALA A 82 -6.85 -10.80 -1.29
N ALA A 83 -8.02 -10.40 -0.80
CA ALA A 83 -8.69 -11.07 0.32
C ALA A 83 -9.77 -12.01 -0.22
N SER A 84 -9.97 -13.14 0.46
CA SER A 84 -11.02 -14.09 0.16
C SER A 84 -11.87 -14.38 1.39
N PHE A 85 -13.16 -14.69 1.16
CA PHE A 85 -14.09 -15.12 2.20
C PHE A 85 -13.68 -16.41 2.92
N GLY A 86 -12.68 -17.13 2.42
CA GLY A 86 -12.04 -18.24 3.14
C GLY A 86 -11.19 -17.79 4.32
N GLY A 87 -11.08 -16.48 4.57
CA GLY A 87 -10.32 -15.90 5.66
C GLY A 87 -8.84 -15.85 5.42
N ARG A 88 -8.45 -15.62 4.16
CA ARG A 88 -7.06 -15.45 3.74
C ARG A 88 -6.85 -14.14 3.02
N LEU A 89 -5.73 -13.48 3.33
CA LEU A 89 -5.16 -12.39 2.57
C LEU A 89 -3.89 -12.88 1.88
N ASP A 90 -3.83 -12.75 0.56
CA ASP A 90 -2.70 -13.15 -0.26
C ASP A 90 -2.02 -11.92 -0.90
N ALA A 91 -0.70 -11.95 -1.04
CA ALA A 91 0.07 -10.95 -1.76
C ALA A 91 0.89 -11.56 -2.90
N PHE A 92 0.86 -10.93 -4.07
CA PHE A 92 1.52 -11.40 -5.29
C PHE A 92 2.34 -10.29 -5.93
N HIS A 93 3.43 -10.65 -6.62
CA HIS A 93 4.10 -9.75 -7.55
C HIS A 93 3.18 -9.42 -8.73
N LEU A 94 3.08 -8.13 -9.09
CA LEU A 94 2.23 -7.66 -10.18
C LEU A 94 2.67 -8.23 -11.55
N ASP A 95 3.98 -8.42 -11.72
CA ASP A 95 4.56 -8.75 -13.03
C ASP A 95 4.29 -10.18 -13.46
N ASP A 96 4.49 -11.16 -12.57
CA ASP A 96 4.42 -12.59 -12.89
C ASP A 96 3.38 -13.34 -12.05
N GLY A 97 2.79 -12.70 -11.05
CA GLY A 97 1.87 -13.32 -10.11
C GLY A 97 2.58 -14.20 -9.08
N ALA A 98 3.90 -14.20 -8.95
CA ALA A 98 4.57 -15.00 -7.93
C ALA A 98 4.08 -14.60 -6.52
N GLN A 99 3.65 -15.57 -5.73
CA GLN A 99 3.17 -15.32 -4.38
C GLN A 99 4.32 -14.88 -3.48
N VAL A 100 4.12 -13.77 -2.77
CA VAL A 100 5.09 -13.21 -1.82
C VAL A 100 4.82 -13.75 -0.42
N TRP A 101 3.55 -13.73 0.00
CA TRP A 101 3.10 -14.26 1.28
C TRP A 101 1.59 -14.53 1.26
N SER A 102 1.12 -15.25 2.28
CA SER A 102 -0.29 -15.37 2.64
C SER A 102 -0.45 -15.31 4.16
N ASP A 103 -1.58 -14.79 4.61
CA ASP A 103 -2.00 -14.82 6.00
C ASP A 103 -3.44 -15.35 6.11
N ASP A 104 -3.61 -16.38 6.93
CA ASP A 104 -4.85 -17.16 7.08
C ASP A 104 -5.46 -16.99 8.48
N GLY A 105 -6.69 -17.46 8.65
CA GLY A 105 -7.35 -17.43 9.97
C GLY A 105 -7.93 -16.07 10.33
N LEU A 106 -8.15 -15.20 9.34
CA LEU A 106 -8.70 -13.86 9.52
C LEU A 106 -10.23 -13.85 9.74
N GLY A 107 -10.87 -15.02 9.74
CA GLY A 107 -12.32 -15.14 9.71
C GLY A 107 -12.88 -14.75 8.33
N ALA A 108 -14.21 -14.75 8.17
CA ALA A 108 -14.79 -14.29 6.91
C ALA A 108 -14.46 -12.80 6.69
N ILE A 109 -13.83 -12.49 5.55
CA ILE A 109 -13.42 -11.16 5.09
C ILE A 109 -13.87 -10.91 3.66
#